data_AF-Q6YPK9-F1
#
_entry.id   AF-Q6YPK9-F1
#
_cell.length_a   1.000
_cell.length_b   1.000
_cell.length_c   1.000
_cell.angle_alpha   90.00
_cell.angle_beta   90.00
_cell.angle_gamma   90.00
#
_symmetry.space_group_name_H-M   'P 1'
#
loop_
_entity.id
_entity.type
_entity.pdbx_description
1 polymer ?
#
loop_
_entity_poly.entity_id
_entity_poly.type
_entity_poly.pdbx_seq_one_letter_code
_entity_poly.pdbx_strand_id
1 'polypeptide(L)'
;MVVDSVAALVPEAELVGDMGNMAMGLQARMMGQSMRKQSGIINKTDTVVIYINQLREKTGMVFCNPEVTQGGKALKFFASLRLDIRRS
;
A
#
# COMPACT_ATOMS: atom_id res chain seq x y z
N MET A 1 -6.43 -14.52 3.77
CA MET A 1 -6.56 -13.84 2.45
C MET A 1 -5.21 -13.24 2.08
N VAL A 2 -4.78 -13.33 0.82
CA VAL A 2 -3.53 -12.73 0.35
C VAL A 2 -3.86 -11.74 -0.76
N VAL A 3 -3.30 -10.53 -0.67
CA VAL A 3 -3.42 -9.48 -1.68
C VAL A 3 -2.06 -9.29 -2.34
N ASP A 4 -1.95 -9.72 -3.59
CA ASP A 4 -0.76 -9.62 -4.42
C ASP A 4 -1.06 -8.75 -5.66
N SER A 5 -0.57 -7.51 -5.78
CA SER A 5 0.19 -6.72 -4.81
C SER A 5 -0.48 -5.37 -4.57
N VAL A 6 -0.10 -4.68 -3.48
CA VAL A 6 -0.56 -3.32 -3.17
C VAL A 6 -0.27 -2.35 -4.32
N ALA A 7 0.85 -2.56 -5.02
CA ALA A 7 1.25 -1.81 -6.21
C ALA A 7 0.18 -1.83 -7.31
N ALA A 8 -0.51 -2.96 -7.46
CA ALA A 8 -1.51 -3.20 -8.50
C ALA A 8 -2.92 -2.71 -8.10
N LEU A 9 -3.10 -2.24 -6.87
CA LEU A 9 -4.37 -1.64 -6.45
C LEU A 9 -4.47 -0.22 -7.01
N VAL A 10 -4.99 -0.13 -8.23
CA VAL A 10 -5.20 1.14 -8.95
C VAL A 10 -6.61 1.67 -8.64
N PRO A 11 -6.75 2.92 -8.19
CA PRO A 11 -8.06 3.55 -8.01
C PRO A 11 -8.83 3.64 -9.32
N GLU A 12 -10.15 3.50 -9.27
CA GLU A 12 -11.02 3.57 -10.44
C GLU A 12 -10.85 4.87 -11.25
N ALA A 13 -10.71 6.01 -10.57
CA ALA A 13 -10.49 7.29 -11.25
C ALA A 13 -9.14 7.38 -11.99
N GLU A 14 -8.16 6.55 -11.63
CA GLU A 14 -6.90 6.42 -12.38
C GLU A 14 -7.03 5.43 -13.54
N LEU A 15 -7.87 4.40 -13.41
CA LEU A 15 -8.18 3.46 -14.51
C LEU A 15 -8.99 4.10 -15.65
N VAL A 16 -9.91 5.02 -15.31
CA VAL A 16 -10.78 5.70 -16.28
C VAL A 16 -10.13 6.96 -16.85
N GLY A 17 -9.15 7.52 -16.15
CA GLY A 17 -8.45 8.73 -16.58
C GLY A 17 -7.46 8.48 -17.71
N ASP A 18 -7.17 9.52 -18.50
CA ASP A 18 -6.11 9.48 -19.49
C ASP A 18 -4.71 9.39 -18.86
N MET A 19 -3.82 8.67 -19.54
CA MET A 19 -2.40 8.61 -19.17
C MET A 19 -1.80 10.02 -19.13
N GLY A 20 -1.29 10.42 -17.98
CA GLY A 20 -0.72 11.75 -17.74
C GLY A 20 -1.57 12.66 -16.85
N ASN A 21 -2.82 12.29 -16.57
CA ASN A 21 -3.61 13.00 -15.56
C ASN A 21 -3.02 12.82 -14.15
N MET A 22 -2.76 13.93 -13.47
CA MET A 22 -2.15 13.93 -12.15
C MET A 22 -3.17 13.61 -11.05
N ALA A 23 -3.22 12.36 -10.60
CA ALA A 23 -4.02 11.92 -9.45
C ALA A 23 -3.17 11.75 -8.18
N MET A 24 -2.55 12.84 -7.71
CA MET A 24 -1.62 12.78 -6.57
C MET A 24 -2.30 12.26 -5.28
N GLY A 25 -1.75 11.19 -4.71
CA GLY A 25 -2.15 10.67 -3.40
C GLY A 25 -3.49 9.91 -3.38
N LEU A 26 -4.10 9.64 -4.54
CA LEU A 26 -5.38 8.94 -4.63
C LEU A 26 -5.30 7.52 -4.05
N GLN A 27 -4.26 6.77 -4.45
CA GLN A 27 -3.99 5.43 -3.93
C GLN A 27 -3.81 5.42 -2.40
N ALA A 28 -3.10 6.41 -1.83
CA ALA A 28 -2.89 6.50 -0.39
C ALA A 28 -4.19 6.78 0.39
N ARG A 29 -5.09 7.61 -0.16
CA ARG A 29 -6.41 7.88 0.43
C ARG A 29 -7.31 6.65 0.38
N MET A 30 -7.36 5.96 -0.76
CA MET A 30 -8.07 4.70 -0.93
C MET A 30 -7.59 3.66 0.09
N MET A 31 -6.26 3.49 0.22
CA MET A 31 -5.66 2.56 1.16
C MET A 31 -6.05 2.87 2.62
N GLY A 32 -6.00 4.14 3.02
CA GLY A 32 -6.42 4.56 4.36
C GLY A 32 -7.89 4.29 4.65
N GLN A 33 -8.78 4.49 3.68
CA GLN A 33 -10.21 4.16 3.81
C GLN A 33 -10.44 2.65 3.90
N SER A 34 -9.77 1.87 3.04
CA SER A 34 -9.87 0.41 3.02
C SER A 34 -9.39 -0.21 4.33
N MET A 35 -8.22 0.20 4.84
CA MET A 35 -7.65 -0.31 6.10
C MET A 35 -8.57 -0.07 7.30
N ARG A 36 -9.20 1.11 7.39
CA ARG A 36 -10.16 1.41 8.47
C ARG A 36 -11.36 0.47 8.46
N LYS A 37 -11.89 0.14 7.27
CA LYS A 37 -13.03 -0.78 7.13
C LYS A 37 -12.60 -2.23 7.41
N GLN A 38 -11.48 -2.65 6.83
CA GLN A 38 -11.02 -4.04 6.95
C GLN A 38 -10.58 -4.39 8.36
N SER A 39 -9.90 -3.50 9.09
CA SER A 39 -9.43 -3.77 10.45
C SER A 39 -10.56 -4.25 11.37
N GLY A 40 -11.73 -3.60 11.29
CA GLY A 40 -12.89 -4.00 12.08
C GLY A 40 -13.52 -5.33 11.65
N ILE A 41 -13.38 -5.74 10.39
CA ILE A 41 -13.88 -7.02 9.88
C ILE A 41 -12.91 -8.14 10.28
N ILE A 42 -11.62 -7.95 10.01
CA ILE A 42 -10.53 -8.89 10.31
C ILE A 42 -10.57 -9.31 11.78
N ASN A 43 -10.77 -8.35 12.69
CA ASN A 43 -10.84 -8.62 14.12
C ASN A 43 -12.12 -9.37 14.57
N LYS A 44 -13.20 -9.31 13.78
CA LYS A 44 -14.45 -10.02 14.08
C LYS A 44 -14.48 -11.43 13.50
N THR A 45 -13.75 -11.66 12.42
CA THR A 45 -13.76 -12.92 11.66
C THR A 45 -12.56 -13.81 11.95
N ASP A 46 -11.64 -13.39 12.83
CA ASP A 46 -10.39 -14.09 13.16
C ASP A 46 -9.60 -14.54 11.92
N THR A 47 -9.58 -13.68 10.90
CA THR A 47 -8.90 -13.96 9.63
C THR A 47 -7.58 -13.24 9.55
N VAL A 48 -6.56 -13.88 8.98
CA VAL A 48 -5.29 -13.21 8.63
C VAL A 48 -5.34 -12.69 7.20
N VAL A 49 -4.91 -11.43 7.02
CA VAL A 49 -4.76 -10.80 5.70
C VAL A 49 -3.29 -10.43 5.48
N ILE A 50 -2.73 -10.89 4.36
CA ILE A 50 -1.35 -10.64 3.97
C ILE A 50 -1.34 -9.70 2.77
N TYR A 51 -0.55 -8.63 2.86
CA TYR A 51 -0.33 -7.68 1.78
C TYR A 51 1.08 -7.82 1.24
N ILE A 52 1.21 -8.13 -0.05
CA ILE A 52 2.49 -8.11 -0.75
C ILE A 52 2.69 -6.71 -1.32
N ASN A 53 3.85 -6.12 -1.07
CA ASN A 53 4.18 -4.79 -1.54
C ASN A 53 5.58 -4.76 -2.13
N GLN A 54 5.81 -3.81 -3.02
CA GLN A 54 7.07 -3.64 -3.72
C GLN A 54 7.86 -2.49 -3.11
N LEU A 55 9.17 -2.65 -3.05
CA LEU A 55 10.08 -1.56 -2.74
C LEU A 55 10.23 -0.66 -3.99
N ARG A 56 10.34 0.63 -3.73
CA ARG A 56 10.62 1.70 -4.70
C ARG A 56 11.67 2.62 -4.09
N GLU A 57 12.41 3.33 -4.94
CA GLU A 57 13.33 4.36 -4.49
C GLU A 57 12.68 5.73 -4.60
N LYS A 58 12.81 6.54 -3.56
CA LYS A 58 12.34 7.92 -3.58
C LYS A 58 13.39 8.83 -4.20
N THR A 59 13.11 9.35 -5.39
CA THR A 59 13.97 10.33 -6.07
C THR A 59 14.18 11.58 -5.21
N GLY A 60 15.44 12.04 -5.12
CA GLY A 60 15.81 13.27 -4.42
C GLY A 60 16.15 13.10 -2.93
N MET A 61 16.20 11.88 -2.40
CA MET A 61 16.65 11.63 -1.03
C MET A 61 18.14 11.25 -1.02
N VAL A 62 18.99 12.19 -0.58
CA VAL A 62 20.46 12.06 -0.59
C VAL A 62 21.01 11.58 0.76
N PHE A 63 20.23 11.75 1.83
CA PHE A 63 20.52 11.30 3.19
C PHE A 63 19.34 10.45 3.68
N CYS A 64 19.61 9.30 4.32
CA CYS A 64 18.68 8.24 4.79
C CYS A 64 18.34 7.15 3.76
N ASN A 65 17.73 6.05 4.23
CA ASN A 65 17.32 4.91 3.40
C ASN A 65 16.30 5.35 2.33
N PRO A 66 16.63 5.29 1.02
CA PRO A 66 15.75 5.71 -0.08
C PRO A 66 14.55 4.79 -0.31
N GLU A 67 14.50 3.63 0.34
CA GLU A 67 13.45 2.63 0.16
C GLU A 67 12.10 3.11 0.70
N VAL A 68 11.12 3.15 -0.20
CA VAL A 68 9.72 3.46 0.08
C VAL A 68 8.80 2.38 -0.47
N THR A 69 7.59 2.31 0.07
CA THR A 69 6.54 1.36 -0.31
C THR A 69 5.34 2.12 -0.87
N GLN A 70 4.65 1.52 -1.84
CA GLN A 70 3.47 2.10 -2.47
C GLN A 70 2.23 2.01 -1.56
N GLY A 71 1.19 2.79 -1.85
CA GLY A 71 -0.06 2.82 -1.06
C GLY A 71 -0.04 3.74 0.18
N GLY A 72 0.99 4.59 0.34
CA GLY A 72 1.08 5.56 1.43
C GLY A 72 1.47 4.95 2.77
N LYS A 73 1.15 5.65 3.89
CA LYS A 73 1.57 5.25 5.24
C LYS A 73 0.56 4.35 5.97
N ALA A 74 -0.69 4.27 5.50
CA ALA A 74 -1.76 3.59 6.23
C ALA A 74 -1.44 2.13 6.54
N LEU A 75 -0.97 1.37 5.53
CA LEU A 75 -0.60 -0.03 5.71
C LEU A 75 0.46 -0.23 6.80
N LYS A 76 1.40 0.71 6.95
CA LYS A 76 2.45 0.64 7.98
C LYS A 76 1.92 0.77 9.42
N PHE A 77 0.81 1.49 9.61
CA PHE A 77 0.20 1.68 10.93
C PHE A 77 -0.81 0.60 11.28
N PHE A 78 -1.48 0.01 10.28
CA PHE A 78 -2.48 -1.03 10.49
C PHE A 78 -1.89 -2.45 10.49
N ALA A 79 -0.71 -2.66 9.91
CA ALA A 79 -0.06 -3.96 9.91
C ALA A 79 0.53 -4.29 11.28
N SER A 80 0.08 -5.41 11.86
CA SER A 80 0.66 -5.96 13.10
C SER A 80 2.09 -6.50 12.89
N LEU A 81 2.39 -7.01 11.69
CA LEU A 81 3.69 -7.53 11.30
C LEU A 81 4.11 -6.96 9.95
N ARG A 82 5.41 -6.66 9.80
CA ARG A 82 6.02 -6.19 8.56
C ARG A 82 7.27 -7.01 8.29
N LEU A 83 7.31 -7.68 7.15
CA LEU A 83 8.40 -8.54 6.73
C LEU A 83 9.13 -7.89 5.55
N ASP A 84 10.44 -7.74 5.66
CA ASP A 84 11.32 -7.38 4.54
C ASP A 84 12.01 -8.66 4.06
N ILE A 85 11.77 -9.05 2.81
CA ILE A 85 12.29 -10.29 2.22
C ILE A 85 13.33 -9.90 1.18
N ARG A 86 14.58 -10.29 1.43
CA ARG A 86 15.72 -10.07 0.53
C ARG A 86 16.28 -11.42 0.11
N ARG A 87 16.67 -11.53 -1.16
CA ARG A 87 17.34 -12.74 -1.66
C ARG A 87 18.77 -12.74 -1.09
N SER A 88 19.10 -13.82 -0.38
CA SER A 88 20.46 -14.15 0.05
C SER A 88 21.30 -14.68 -1.10
#